data_AF-A0A966MPP3-F1
#
_entry.id   AF-A0A966MPP3-F1
#
_cell.length_a   1.000
_cell.length_b   1.000
_cell.length_c   1.000
_cell.angle_alpha   90.00
_cell.angle_beta   90.00
_cell.angle_gamma   90.00
#
_symmetry.space_group_name_H-M   'P 1'
#
loop_
_entity.id
_entity.type
_entity.pdbx_description
1 polymer ?
#
loop_
_entity_poly.entity_id
_entity_poly.type
_entity_poly.pdbx_seq_one_letter_code
_entity_poly.pdbx_strand_id
1 'polypeptide(L)'
;MQFGTLSAAIVSLVTFAAGLQAQSPPPAAEQIAAAVLALPKEMREGAGVMGYRTAGKLELLRPVKNGMLCLADDPAEEQFHVSCYAETMEPFMARGRSLRASGVKGTQVDTARFAEVKSGKLRMPTAPAALYQIFAKSYDPATQTVTAGRSLFVVYVPFATAATTGLSTVPSDSKPWLMLPGTPKAHIMFSASM
;
A
#
# COMPACT_ATOMS: atom_id res chain seq x y z
N MET A 1 6.87 75.39 -23.20
CA MET A 1 7.81 74.29 -23.46
C MET A 1 8.68 74.08 -22.24
N GLN A 2 8.36 73.12 -21.36
CA GLN A 2 9.35 72.34 -20.59
C GLN A 2 8.66 71.18 -19.88
N PHE A 3 9.30 70.03 -19.96
CA PHE A 3 8.79 68.69 -19.63
C PHE A 3 8.76 68.44 -18.11
N GLY A 4 7.68 67.83 -17.62
CA GLY A 4 7.54 67.30 -16.26
C GLY A 4 7.50 65.78 -16.28
N THR A 5 8.45 65.16 -15.59
CA THR A 5 8.87 63.75 -15.55
C THR A 5 7.79 62.76 -15.09
N LEU A 6 7.63 61.65 -15.83
CA LEU A 6 6.94 60.43 -15.40
C LEU A 6 7.86 59.61 -14.47
N SER A 7 7.47 59.44 -13.21
CA SER A 7 8.09 58.48 -12.30
C SER A 7 7.53 57.09 -12.55
N ALA A 8 8.34 56.19 -13.12
CA ALA A 8 8.02 54.78 -13.23
C ALA A 8 8.28 54.08 -11.89
N ALA A 9 7.23 53.59 -11.24
CA ALA A 9 7.34 52.74 -10.05
C ALA A 9 7.70 51.32 -10.49
N ILE A 10 8.94 50.89 -10.21
CA ILE A 10 9.39 49.51 -10.39
C ILE A 10 8.88 48.69 -9.20
N VAL A 11 7.85 47.86 -9.45
CA VAL A 11 7.39 46.86 -8.48
C VAL A 11 8.30 45.63 -8.63
N SER A 12 9.23 45.45 -7.70
CA SER A 12 10.06 44.24 -7.61
C SER A 12 9.21 43.05 -7.17
N LEU A 13 8.88 42.17 -8.11
CA LEU A 13 8.20 40.90 -7.87
C LEU A 13 9.20 39.91 -7.23
N VAL A 14 9.18 39.78 -5.91
CA VAL A 14 9.93 38.74 -5.19
C VAL A 14 9.23 37.40 -5.42
N THR A 15 9.73 36.60 -6.35
CA THR A 15 9.30 35.21 -6.53
C THR A 15 9.86 34.36 -5.39
N PHE A 16 9.02 34.10 -4.39
CA PHE A 16 9.30 33.02 -3.42
C PHE A 16 9.23 31.69 -4.16
N ALA A 17 10.39 31.18 -4.57
CA ALA A 17 10.52 29.78 -4.96
C ALA A 17 10.40 28.92 -3.70
N ALA A 18 9.18 28.47 -3.39
CA ALA A 18 8.95 27.42 -2.43
C ALA A 18 9.61 26.14 -2.98
N GLY A 19 10.81 25.82 -2.50
CA GLY A 19 11.44 24.55 -2.78
C GLY A 19 10.53 23.43 -2.28
N LEU A 20 10.17 22.49 -3.15
CA LEU A 20 9.66 21.18 -2.77
C LEU A 20 10.75 20.47 -1.97
N GLN A 21 10.85 20.76 -0.67
CA GLN A 21 11.56 19.87 0.23
C GLN A 21 10.74 18.59 0.27
N ALA A 22 11.30 17.50 -0.28
CA ALA A 22 10.79 16.16 -0.02
C ALA A 22 10.70 16.02 1.51
N GLN A 23 9.48 15.93 2.04
CA GLN A 23 9.26 15.85 3.47
C GLN A 23 9.99 14.60 3.97
N SER A 24 10.84 14.77 5.00
CA SER A 24 11.45 13.63 5.67
C SER A 24 10.34 12.70 6.18
N PRO A 25 10.47 11.37 6.01
CA PRO A 25 9.45 10.45 6.49
C PRO A 25 9.14 10.66 7.98
N PRO A 26 7.90 10.38 8.43
CA PRO A 26 7.54 10.48 9.84
C PRO A 26 8.44 9.62 10.74
N PRO A 27 8.53 9.89 12.05
CA PRO A 27 9.23 9.03 12.99
C PRO A 27 8.77 7.56 12.89
N ALA A 28 9.70 6.61 13.08
CA ALA A 28 9.39 5.18 12.93
C ALA A 28 8.25 4.71 13.84
N ALA A 29 8.11 5.28 15.04
CA ALA A 29 7.03 4.96 15.97
C ALA A 29 5.65 5.34 15.42
N GLU A 30 5.52 6.49 14.75
CA GLU A 30 4.28 6.94 14.12
C GLU A 30 3.91 6.06 12.93
N GLN A 31 4.89 5.72 12.09
CA GLN A 31 4.69 4.78 10.98
C GLN A 31 4.23 3.41 11.46
N ILE A 32 4.81 2.89 12.54
CA ILE A 32 4.39 1.63 13.16
C ILE A 32 2.96 1.74 13.69
N ALA A 33 2.64 2.81 14.41
CA ALA A 33 1.31 3.01 14.98
C ALA A 33 0.22 3.08 13.88
N ALA A 34 0.50 3.79 12.78
CA ALA A 34 -0.41 3.92 11.64
C ALA A 34 -0.55 2.59 10.87
N ALA A 35 0.56 1.93 10.55
CA ALA A 35 0.58 0.72 9.71
C ALA A 35 -0.28 -0.40 10.30
N VAL A 36 -0.21 -0.60 11.62
CA VAL A 36 -0.92 -1.69 12.30
C VAL A 36 -2.42 -1.45 12.45
N LEU A 37 -2.93 -0.24 12.14
CA LEU A 37 -4.37 0.04 12.21
C LEU A 37 -5.19 -0.84 11.28
N ALA A 38 -4.61 -1.29 10.17
CA ALA A 38 -5.26 -2.24 9.26
C ALA A 38 -5.55 -3.60 9.92
N LEU A 39 -4.82 -3.99 10.97
CA LEU A 39 -4.99 -5.28 11.63
C LEU A 39 -6.07 -5.25 12.73
N PRO A 40 -6.73 -6.40 12.98
CA PRO A 40 -7.42 -6.66 14.24
C PRO A 40 -6.53 -6.39 15.44
N LYS A 41 -7.10 -5.87 16.53
CA LYS A 41 -6.36 -5.32 17.68
C LYS A 41 -5.35 -6.32 18.27
N GLU A 42 -5.78 -7.56 18.40
CA GLU A 42 -5.03 -8.71 18.93
C GLU A 42 -3.82 -9.10 18.07
N MET A 43 -3.78 -8.71 16.79
CA MET A 43 -2.67 -9.01 15.88
C MET A 43 -1.62 -7.89 15.82
N ARG A 44 -1.90 -6.71 16.39
CA ARG A 44 -1.08 -5.50 16.18
C ARG A 44 0.28 -5.55 16.86
N GLU A 45 0.37 -6.13 18.05
CA GLU A 45 1.59 -6.09 18.87
C GLU A 45 2.74 -6.88 18.22
N GLY A 46 2.44 -8.06 17.69
CA GLY A 46 3.44 -8.97 17.09
C GLY A 46 3.74 -8.75 15.61
N ALA A 47 3.02 -7.85 14.92
CA ALA A 47 3.17 -7.66 13.48
C ALA A 47 4.53 -7.01 13.15
N GLY A 48 5.23 -7.48 12.14
CA GLY A 48 6.35 -6.74 11.58
C GLY A 48 5.86 -5.49 10.85
N VAL A 49 6.71 -4.47 10.74
CA VAL A 49 6.41 -3.25 10.01
C VAL A 49 7.60 -2.86 9.15
N MET A 50 7.35 -2.67 7.87
CA MET A 50 8.24 -2.01 6.93
C MET A 50 7.76 -0.58 6.71
N GLY A 51 8.67 0.38 6.68
CA GLY A 51 8.37 1.79 6.44
C GLY A 51 9.60 2.54 5.94
N TYR A 52 9.60 3.85 6.02
CA TYR A 52 10.58 4.71 5.35
C TYR A 52 11.45 5.40 6.39
N ARG A 53 12.74 5.06 6.46
CA ARG A 53 13.73 5.92 7.13
C ARG A 53 14.32 6.93 6.15
N THR A 54 14.41 6.52 4.89
CA THR A 54 14.79 7.35 3.75
C THR A 54 13.64 7.34 2.76
N ALA A 55 13.28 8.50 2.21
CA ALA A 55 12.21 8.61 1.22
C ALA A 55 12.44 7.64 0.05
N GLY A 56 11.38 6.94 -0.37
CA GLY A 56 11.44 5.94 -1.44
C GLY A 56 12.18 4.64 -1.10
N LYS A 57 12.75 4.50 0.10
CA LYS A 57 13.42 3.27 0.55
C LYS A 57 12.65 2.63 1.70
N LEU A 58 11.92 1.57 1.36
CA LEU A 58 11.16 0.77 2.31
C LEU A 58 12.09 -0.20 3.06
N GLU A 59 12.08 -0.11 4.40
CA GLU A 59 13.00 -0.82 5.30
C GLU A 59 12.26 -1.35 6.54
N LEU A 60 12.82 -2.37 7.20
CA LEU A 60 12.22 -2.96 8.40
C LEU A 60 12.34 -1.99 9.58
N LEU A 61 11.19 -1.58 10.12
CA LEU A 61 11.08 -0.76 11.33
C LEU A 61 10.84 -1.61 12.58
N ARG A 62 10.10 -2.72 12.43
CA ARG A 62 9.80 -3.67 13.49
C ARG A 62 9.83 -5.11 12.95
N PRO A 63 10.52 -6.06 13.60
CA PRO A 63 10.57 -7.45 13.14
C PRO A 63 9.22 -8.16 13.31
N VAL A 64 8.94 -9.13 12.44
CA VAL A 64 7.74 -9.98 12.52
C VAL A 64 7.88 -10.97 13.69
N LYS A 65 6.81 -11.12 14.49
CA LYS A 65 6.73 -12.09 15.60
C LYS A 65 5.50 -12.97 15.56
N ASN A 66 4.45 -12.58 14.84
CA ASN A 66 3.17 -13.31 14.77
C ASN A 66 2.76 -13.67 13.33
N GLY A 67 3.70 -13.66 12.39
CA GLY A 67 3.44 -14.01 10.99
C GLY A 67 2.69 -12.96 10.18
N MET A 68 2.47 -11.75 10.71
CA MET A 68 1.92 -10.62 9.97
C MET A 68 2.99 -9.59 9.66
N LEU A 69 3.00 -9.09 8.43
CA LEU A 69 3.87 -8.01 7.99
C LEU A 69 3.04 -6.85 7.45
N CYS A 70 3.28 -5.65 7.99
CA CYS A 70 2.64 -4.41 7.58
C CYS A 70 3.59 -3.52 6.78
N LEU A 71 3.03 -2.77 5.84
CA LEU A 71 3.67 -1.68 5.12
C LEU A 71 3.06 -0.36 5.63
N ALA A 72 3.93 0.55 6.04
CA ALA A 72 3.55 1.91 6.38
C ALA A 72 3.10 2.69 5.14
N ASP A 73 2.37 3.76 5.41
CA ASP A 73 1.96 4.75 4.43
C ASP A 73 3.18 5.32 3.68
N ASP A 74 3.08 5.43 2.36
CA ASP A 74 4.14 5.99 1.53
C ASP A 74 4.02 7.51 1.52
N PRO A 75 5.00 8.26 2.07
CA PRO A 75 4.95 9.72 2.09
C PRO A 75 4.91 10.38 0.70
N ALA A 76 5.20 9.63 -0.37
CA ALA A 76 5.12 10.11 -1.74
C ALA A 76 3.70 10.03 -2.34
N GLU A 77 2.77 9.31 -1.71
CA GLU A 77 1.40 9.15 -2.18
C GLU A 77 0.48 10.19 -1.52
N GLU A 78 -0.49 10.72 -2.28
CA GLU A 78 -1.43 11.73 -1.77
C GLU A 78 -2.48 11.15 -0.82
N GLN A 79 -2.81 9.86 -0.98
CA GLN A 79 -3.83 9.17 -0.19
C GLN A 79 -3.17 8.31 0.87
N PHE A 80 -3.73 8.33 2.08
CA PHE A 80 -3.29 7.43 3.14
C PHE A 80 -3.59 5.98 2.77
N HIS A 81 -2.55 5.14 2.76
CA HIS A 81 -2.66 3.71 2.49
C HIS A 81 -1.74 2.89 3.39
N VAL A 82 -2.33 1.98 4.15
CA VAL A 82 -1.57 0.97 4.90
C VAL A 82 -2.05 -0.43 4.55
N SER A 83 -1.13 -1.38 4.54
CA SER A 83 -1.39 -2.76 4.13
C SER A 83 -0.67 -3.74 5.03
N CYS A 84 -1.39 -4.71 5.59
CA CYS A 84 -0.83 -5.80 6.35
C CYS A 84 -1.23 -7.14 5.75
N TYR A 85 -0.29 -8.06 5.61
CA TYR A 85 -0.54 -9.39 5.04
C TYR A 85 0.24 -10.45 5.80
N ALA A 86 -0.18 -11.71 5.67
CA ALA A 86 0.59 -12.82 6.18
C ALA A 86 1.99 -12.81 5.55
N GLU A 87 3.03 -12.89 6.37
CA GLU A 87 4.44 -12.78 5.97
C GLU A 87 4.81 -13.75 4.85
N THR A 88 4.13 -14.90 4.77
CA THR A 88 4.30 -15.89 3.70
C THR A 88 4.02 -15.34 2.28
N MET A 89 3.29 -14.22 2.16
CA MET A 89 3.07 -13.51 0.89
C MET A 89 4.22 -12.57 0.51
N GLU A 90 5.13 -12.26 1.43
CA GLU A 90 6.16 -11.24 1.21
C GLU A 90 7.06 -11.51 0.00
N PRO A 91 7.49 -12.75 -0.33
CA PRO A 91 8.24 -12.99 -1.57
C PRO A 91 7.53 -12.43 -2.80
N PHE A 92 6.22 -12.68 -2.93
CA PHE A 92 5.40 -12.21 -4.06
C PHE A 92 5.15 -10.69 -4.02
N MET A 93 4.94 -10.12 -2.83
CA MET A 93 4.71 -8.68 -2.64
C MET A 93 5.98 -7.87 -2.89
N ALA A 94 7.10 -8.23 -2.24
CA ALA A 94 8.40 -7.63 -2.43
C ALA A 94 8.83 -7.65 -3.89
N ARG A 95 8.61 -8.77 -4.59
CA ARG A 95 8.92 -8.83 -6.03
C ARG A 95 8.11 -7.83 -6.85
N GLY A 96 6.84 -7.64 -6.52
CA GLY A 96 5.99 -6.63 -7.15
C GLY A 96 6.47 -5.20 -6.90
N ARG A 97 6.99 -4.91 -5.70
CA ARG A 97 7.58 -3.61 -5.37
C ARG A 97 8.89 -3.40 -6.13
N SER A 98 9.76 -4.41 -6.17
CA SER A 98 11.02 -4.40 -6.92
C SER A 98 10.81 -4.12 -8.42
N LEU A 99 9.83 -4.78 -9.06
CA LEU A 99 9.51 -4.55 -10.48
C LEU A 99 9.04 -3.12 -10.75
N ARG A 100 8.22 -2.54 -9.86
CA ARG A 100 7.77 -1.15 -9.99
C ARG A 100 8.93 -0.17 -9.82
N ALA A 101 9.81 -0.41 -8.84
CA ALA A 101 11.00 0.39 -8.64
C ALA A 101 11.95 0.35 -9.85
N SER A 102 11.96 -0.75 -10.61
CA SER A 102 12.70 -0.86 -11.88
C SER A 102 11.93 -0.32 -13.10
N GLY A 103 10.79 0.35 -12.91
CA GLY A 103 10.03 1.00 -13.97
C GLY A 103 9.01 0.11 -14.71
N VAL A 104 8.75 -1.12 -14.26
CA VAL A 104 7.68 -1.97 -14.84
C VAL A 104 6.32 -1.42 -14.40
N LYS A 105 5.41 -1.19 -15.36
CA LYS A 105 4.13 -0.51 -15.11
C LYS A 105 2.93 -1.42 -15.36
N GLY A 106 1.84 -1.10 -14.68
CA GLY A 106 0.53 -1.70 -14.91
C GLY A 106 0.51 -3.23 -14.82
N THR A 107 -0.17 -3.86 -15.77
CA THR A 107 -0.38 -5.32 -15.83
C THR A 107 0.92 -6.11 -16.03
N GLN A 108 1.98 -5.49 -16.57
CA GLN A 108 3.27 -6.16 -16.79
C GLN A 108 3.91 -6.65 -15.49
N VAL A 109 3.61 -6.01 -14.35
CA VAL A 109 4.08 -6.46 -13.05
C VAL A 109 3.53 -7.85 -12.71
N ASP A 110 2.23 -8.08 -12.98
CA ASP A 110 1.61 -9.38 -12.76
C ASP A 110 2.06 -10.40 -13.80
N THR A 111 2.22 -10.00 -15.07
CA THR A 111 2.78 -10.87 -16.12
C THR A 111 4.15 -11.42 -15.72
N ALA A 112 5.07 -10.54 -15.30
CA ALA A 112 6.41 -10.93 -14.89
C ALA A 112 6.37 -11.84 -13.67
N ARG A 113 5.62 -11.47 -12.62
CA ARG A 113 5.50 -12.31 -11.41
C ARG A 113 4.89 -13.67 -11.72
N PHE A 114 3.87 -13.76 -12.56
CA PHE A 114 3.23 -15.04 -12.89
C PHE A 114 4.16 -15.96 -13.66
N ALA A 115 4.98 -15.42 -14.57
CA ALA A 115 6.03 -16.20 -15.24
C ALA A 115 7.10 -16.69 -14.25
N GLU A 116 7.51 -15.86 -13.30
CA GLU A 116 8.47 -16.25 -12.26
C GLU A 116 7.88 -17.29 -11.30
N VAL A 117 6.58 -17.22 -10.99
CA VAL A 117 5.90 -18.26 -10.20
C VAL A 117 5.81 -19.56 -11.00
N LYS A 118 5.42 -19.51 -12.28
CA LYS A 118 5.31 -20.69 -13.15
C LYS A 118 6.66 -21.41 -13.33
N SER A 119 7.76 -20.66 -13.35
CA SER A 119 9.11 -21.22 -13.42
C SER A 119 9.68 -21.66 -12.06
N GLY A 120 8.96 -21.45 -10.96
CA GLY A 120 9.41 -21.77 -9.61
C GLY A 120 10.41 -20.77 -9.01
N LYS A 121 10.80 -19.72 -9.77
CA LYS A 121 11.70 -18.66 -9.30
C LYS A 121 11.06 -17.82 -8.19
N LEU A 122 9.76 -17.58 -8.27
CA LEU A 122 9.00 -16.82 -7.27
C LEU A 122 8.06 -17.76 -6.50
N ARG A 123 8.25 -17.82 -5.18
CA ARG A 123 7.43 -18.68 -4.32
C ARG A 123 6.09 -18.03 -4.00
N MET A 124 5.04 -18.82 -4.02
CA MET A 124 3.73 -18.49 -3.45
C MET A 124 3.54 -19.24 -2.13
N PRO A 125 2.71 -18.74 -1.19
CA PRO A 125 2.34 -19.51 -0.02
C PRO A 125 1.56 -20.77 -0.42
N THR A 126 1.75 -21.84 0.34
CA THR A 126 1.06 -23.13 0.16
C THR A 126 -0.25 -23.22 0.94
N ALA A 127 -0.48 -22.28 1.86
CA ALA A 127 -1.70 -22.14 2.63
C ALA A 127 -2.37 -20.78 2.32
N PRO A 128 -3.68 -20.62 2.61
CA PRO A 128 -4.34 -19.34 2.48
C PRO A 128 -3.66 -18.25 3.29
N ALA A 129 -3.57 -17.05 2.74
CA ALA A 129 -2.85 -15.93 3.34
C ALA A 129 -3.71 -14.67 3.38
N ALA A 130 -4.00 -14.18 4.58
CA ALA A 130 -4.82 -13.00 4.77
C ALA A 130 -4.09 -11.71 4.37
N LEU A 131 -4.86 -10.72 3.94
CA LEU A 131 -4.44 -9.35 3.76
C LEU A 131 -5.53 -8.40 4.27
N TYR A 132 -5.10 -7.34 4.92
CA TYR A 132 -5.89 -6.26 5.49
C TYR A 132 -5.33 -4.94 4.99
N GLN A 133 -6.18 -4.06 4.49
CA GLN A 133 -5.79 -2.76 3.98
C GLN A 133 -6.74 -1.68 4.47
N ILE A 134 -6.20 -0.48 4.68
CA ILE A 134 -6.97 0.75 4.85
C ILE A 134 -6.53 1.73 3.78
N PHE A 135 -7.50 2.28 3.05
CA PHE A 135 -7.31 3.44 2.18
C PHE A 135 -8.12 4.59 2.76
N ALA A 136 -7.58 5.80 2.80
CA ALA A 136 -8.30 6.95 3.33
C ALA A 136 -7.87 8.25 2.66
N LYS A 137 -8.70 9.29 2.82
CA LYS A 137 -8.34 10.63 2.37
C LYS A 137 -7.18 11.19 3.20
N SER A 138 -7.20 10.96 4.51
CA SER A 138 -6.16 11.42 5.42
C SER A 138 -6.10 10.60 6.71
N TYR A 139 -4.97 10.72 7.39
CA TYR A 139 -4.71 10.15 8.71
C TYR A 139 -4.11 11.23 9.61
N ASP A 140 -4.61 11.33 10.85
CA ASP A 140 -4.05 12.20 11.88
C ASP A 140 -3.20 11.36 12.85
N PRO A 141 -1.86 11.53 12.86
CA PRO A 141 -0.98 10.77 13.74
C PRO A 141 -1.14 11.11 15.22
N ALA A 142 -1.62 12.32 15.56
CA ALA A 142 -1.78 12.72 16.96
C ALA A 142 -2.96 12.00 17.63
N THR A 143 -4.05 11.83 16.88
CA THR A 143 -5.27 11.15 17.38
C THR A 143 -5.40 9.71 16.89
N GLN A 144 -4.54 9.27 15.97
CA GLN A 144 -4.62 8.01 15.24
C GLN A 144 -5.94 7.82 14.49
N THR A 145 -6.52 8.92 13.99
CA THR A 145 -7.82 8.92 13.33
C THR A 145 -7.69 8.82 11.82
N VAL A 146 -8.39 7.86 11.21
CA VAL A 146 -8.51 7.72 9.76
C VAL A 146 -9.77 8.45 9.29
N THR A 147 -9.65 9.37 8.33
CA THR A 147 -10.77 10.16 7.80
C THR A 147 -11.17 9.70 6.41
N ALA A 148 -12.49 9.48 6.21
CA ALA A 148 -13.04 8.94 4.95
C ALA A 148 -12.35 7.63 4.52
N GLY A 149 -12.14 6.73 5.49
CA GLY A 149 -11.46 5.46 5.28
C GLY A 149 -12.36 4.37 4.72
N ARG A 150 -11.79 3.50 3.89
CA ARG A 150 -12.36 2.21 3.48
C ARG A 150 -11.37 1.10 3.83
N SER A 151 -11.89 0.00 4.36
CA SER A 151 -11.09 -1.20 4.59
C SER A 151 -11.27 -2.19 3.43
N LEU A 152 -10.21 -2.90 3.09
CA LEU A 152 -10.25 -4.03 2.16
C LEU A 152 -9.65 -5.25 2.84
N PHE A 153 -10.41 -6.35 2.82
CA PHE A 153 -9.98 -7.63 3.36
C PHE A 153 -9.99 -8.66 2.24
N VAL A 154 -8.88 -9.38 2.09
CA VAL A 154 -8.81 -10.52 1.16
C VAL A 154 -8.11 -11.69 1.80
N VAL A 155 -8.41 -12.88 1.31
CA VAL A 155 -7.63 -14.08 1.59
C VAL A 155 -7.08 -14.60 0.28
N TYR A 156 -5.75 -14.53 0.11
CA TYR A 156 -5.07 -15.15 -1.01
C TYR A 156 -5.21 -16.66 -0.92
N VAL A 157 -5.64 -17.25 -2.03
CA VAL A 157 -5.80 -18.69 -2.24
C VAL A 157 -5.15 -19.03 -3.58
N PRO A 158 -3.81 -19.01 -3.67
CA PRO A 158 -3.10 -19.12 -4.95
C PRO A 158 -3.59 -20.30 -5.78
N PHE A 159 -3.85 -20.06 -7.06
CA PHE A 159 -4.35 -21.02 -8.05
C PHE A 159 -5.76 -21.58 -7.82
N ALA A 160 -6.46 -21.15 -6.77
CA ALA A 160 -7.84 -21.56 -6.55
C ALA A 160 -8.75 -21.14 -7.70
N THR A 161 -9.75 -21.97 -7.98
CA THR A 161 -10.79 -21.74 -8.98
C THR A 161 -12.18 -21.80 -8.35
N ALA A 162 -13.21 -21.44 -9.10
CA ALA A 162 -14.59 -21.63 -8.65
C ALA A 162 -14.87 -23.11 -8.31
N ALA A 163 -14.33 -24.06 -9.09
CA ALA A 163 -14.51 -25.48 -8.86
C ALA A 163 -13.87 -25.97 -7.54
N THR A 164 -12.72 -25.41 -7.15
CA THR A 164 -12.02 -25.83 -5.93
C THR A 164 -12.52 -25.13 -4.67
N THR A 165 -13.28 -24.05 -4.79
CA THR A 165 -13.71 -23.21 -3.65
C THR A 165 -15.22 -23.08 -3.48
N GLY A 166 -15.99 -23.32 -4.54
CA GLY A 166 -17.42 -23.03 -4.59
C GLY A 166 -17.78 -21.53 -4.67
N LEU A 167 -16.79 -20.63 -4.78
CA LEU A 167 -17.03 -19.19 -4.82
C LEU A 167 -17.38 -18.71 -6.24
N SER A 168 -18.33 -17.77 -6.32
CA SER A 168 -18.62 -17.04 -7.55
C SER A 168 -17.41 -16.25 -8.01
N THR A 169 -17.17 -16.18 -9.33
CA THR A 169 -16.15 -15.30 -9.93
C THR A 169 -16.73 -13.93 -10.31
N VAL A 170 -18.02 -13.70 -10.05
CA VAL A 170 -18.70 -12.43 -10.29
C VAL A 170 -18.53 -11.54 -9.05
N PRO A 171 -18.05 -10.28 -9.21
CA PRO A 171 -17.96 -9.33 -8.11
C PRO A 171 -19.28 -9.16 -7.36
N SER A 172 -19.19 -9.04 -6.03
CA SER A 172 -20.35 -8.80 -5.18
C SER A 172 -20.00 -7.87 -4.03
N ASP A 173 -20.91 -6.95 -3.74
CA ASP A 173 -20.80 -6.01 -2.63
C ASP A 173 -21.43 -6.55 -1.34
N SER A 174 -22.02 -7.74 -1.35
CA SER A 174 -22.66 -8.34 -0.16
C SER A 174 -22.30 -9.81 0.07
N LYS A 175 -21.48 -10.41 -0.81
CA LYS A 175 -21.07 -11.82 -0.73
C LYS A 175 -19.59 -11.96 -1.06
N PRO A 176 -18.91 -12.97 -0.50
CA PRO A 176 -17.55 -13.27 -0.90
C PRO A 176 -17.51 -13.76 -2.35
N TRP A 177 -16.47 -13.37 -3.07
CA TRP A 177 -16.26 -13.79 -4.46
C TRP A 177 -14.78 -14.00 -4.75
N LEU A 178 -14.47 -14.82 -5.75
CA LEU A 178 -13.11 -15.19 -6.14
C LEU A 178 -12.61 -14.29 -7.27
N MET A 179 -11.62 -13.46 -6.97
CA MET A 179 -10.94 -12.63 -7.95
C MET A 179 -9.75 -13.38 -8.56
N LEU A 180 -9.60 -13.26 -9.89
CA LEU A 180 -8.49 -13.84 -10.69
C LEU A 180 -8.32 -15.36 -10.50
N PRO A 181 -9.38 -16.16 -10.71
CA PRO A 181 -9.34 -17.62 -10.53
C PRO A 181 -8.24 -18.27 -11.38
N GLY A 182 -7.58 -19.29 -10.83
CA GLY A 182 -6.54 -20.08 -11.51
C GLY A 182 -5.18 -19.39 -11.63
N THR A 183 -5.04 -18.15 -11.15
CA THR A 183 -3.77 -17.40 -11.17
C THR A 183 -3.01 -17.51 -9.84
N PRO A 184 -1.71 -17.22 -9.80
CA PRO A 184 -0.97 -17.11 -8.53
C PRO A 184 -1.59 -16.13 -7.54
N LYS A 185 -2.28 -15.09 -8.03
CA LYS A 185 -2.93 -14.05 -7.22
C LYS A 185 -4.42 -14.32 -6.99
N ALA A 186 -4.92 -15.53 -7.19
CA ALA A 186 -6.31 -15.85 -6.86
C ALA A 186 -6.59 -15.50 -5.38
N HIS A 187 -7.67 -14.75 -5.12
CA HIS A 187 -8.03 -14.33 -3.76
C HIS A 187 -9.52 -14.14 -3.57
N ILE A 188 -9.97 -14.43 -2.35
CA ILE A 188 -11.33 -14.22 -1.89
C ILE A 188 -11.46 -12.75 -1.50
N MET A 189 -12.38 -12.05 -2.13
CA MET A 189 -12.75 -10.68 -1.80
C MET A 189 -13.89 -10.71 -0.78
N PHE A 190 -13.76 -9.93 0.29
CA PHE A 190 -14.83 -9.73 1.27
C PHE A 190 -15.38 -8.32 1.15
N SER A 191 -16.69 -8.19 1.09
CA SER A 191 -17.37 -6.91 1.27
C SER A 191 -17.94 -6.84 2.68
N ALA A 192 -17.84 -5.67 3.30
CA ALA A 192 -18.41 -5.37 4.61
C ALA A 192 -19.72 -4.57 4.50
N SER A 193 -20.21 -4.31 3.29
CA SER A 193 -21.52 -3.69 3.08
C SER A 193 -22.62 -4.73 3.26
N MET A 194 -23.58 -4.43 4.14
CA MET A 194 -24.83 -5.21 4.28
C MET A 194 -25.91 -4.67 3.35
#